data_AF-A0AA96TMN9-F1
#
_entry.id   AF-A0AA96TMN9-F1
#
_cell.length_a   1.000
_cell.length_b   1.000
_cell.length_c   1.000
_cell.angle_alpha   90.00
_cell.angle_beta   90.00
_cell.angle_gamma   90.00
#
_symmetry.space_group_name_H-M   'P 1'
#
loop_
_entity.id
_entity.type
_entity.pdbx_description
1 polymer ?
#
loop_
_entity_poly.entity_id
_entity_poly.type
_entity_poly.pdbx_seq_one_letter_code
_entity_poly.pdbx_strand_id
1 'polypeptide(L)'
;MGLLLTAVGVLLGSGFGAIAAPAGAGPTATTSPPTVMSTPLKFTCRVTDQVNAWDSGLTSQITVTYTGVAPVKGWSLVFALPSGQTITSGWNAVYSPASGQVTATNAPYNADVDTGGSVSIGFQATHTGDTGAPAYFLLNGSSCMMD
;
A
#
# COMPACT_ATOMS: atom_id res chain seq x y z
N MET A 1 -43.93 -49.39 -43.99
CA MET A 1 -45.06 -48.76 -44.71
C MET A 1 -44.61 -47.38 -45.16
N GLY A 2 -44.52 -47.12 -46.47
CA GLY A 2 -44.21 -45.79 -47.05
C GLY A 2 -42.73 -45.40 -46.99
N LEU A 3 -41.86 -45.52 -47.99
CA LEU A 3 -41.97 -45.36 -49.45
C LEU A 3 -42.19 -43.90 -49.92
N LEU A 4 -41.16 -43.40 -50.64
CA LEU A 4 -41.14 -42.35 -51.68
C LEU A 4 -41.35 -40.88 -51.21
N LEU A 5 -40.85 -39.81 -51.86
CA LEU A 5 -40.41 -39.54 -53.24
C LEU A 5 -39.57 -38.22 -53.24
N THR A 6 -38.48 -38.17 -54.05
CA THR A 6 -38.04 -37.10 -55.01
C THR A 6 -38.23 -35.60 -54.66
N ALA A 7 -37.39 -34.62 -55.02
CA ALA A 7 -36.63 -34.38 -56.27
C ALA A 7 -35.81 -33.06 -56.08
N VAL A 8 -34.57 -32.96 -56.58
CA VAL A 8 -34.11 -32.20 -57.79
C VAL A 8 -33.73 -30.72 -57.59
N GLY A 9 -32.55 -30.34 -58.10
CA GLY A 9 -32.17 -28.99 -58.56
C GLY A 9 -31.04 -28.35 -57.75
N VAL A 10 -29.74 -28.55 -58.07
CA VAL A 10 -28.89 -27.84 -59.07
C VAL A 10 -28.93 -26.32 -58.98
N LEU A 11 -27.83 -25.68 -58.57
CA LEU A 11 -27.05 -24.73 -59.40
C LEU A 11 -25.81 -24.20 -58.67
N LEU A 12 -24.74 -24.10 -59.46
CA LEU A 12 -23.39 -23.62 -59.13
C LEU A 12 -23.39 -22.12 -58.85
N GLY A 13 -22.54 -21.68 -57.91
CA GLY A 13 -22.29 -20.27 -57.66
C GLY A 13 -21.05 -20.06 -56.79
N SER A 14 -19.92 -19.82 -57.44
CA SER A 14 -18.64 -19.44 -56.84
C SER A 14 -18.75 -18.09 -56.14
N GLY A 15 -18.38 -18.02 -54.87
CA GLY A 15 -18.33 -16.78 -54.10
C GLY A 15 -17.34 -16.90 -52.94
N PHE A 16 -16.35 -16.01 -52.94
CA PHE A 16 -15.23 -15.97 -52.00
C PHE A 16 -15.68 -15.61 -50.58
N GLY A 17 -15.14 -16.34 -49.60
CA GLY A 17 -14.72 -15.80 -48.30
C GLY A 17 -15.78 -15.55 -47.22
N ALA A 18 -15.96 -16.56 -46.37
CA ALA A 18 -16.38 -16.51 -44.96
C ALA A 18 -17.84 -16.11 -44.62
N ILE A 19 -18.63 -17.09 -44.16
CA ILE A 19 -19.62 -16.92 -43.07
C ILE A 19 -19.84 -18.24 -42.27
N ALA A 20 -19.74 -18.10 -40.95
CA ALA A 20 -20.34 -18.80 -39.81
C ALA A 20 -20.97 -20.21 -39.95
N ALA A 21 -20.53 -21.14 -39.07
CA ALA A 21 -21.25 -22.35 -38.68
C ALA A 21 -22.23 -22.06 -37.51
N PRO A 22 -23.39 -22.76 -37.43
CA PRO A 22 -24.43 -22.51 -36.42
C PRO A 22 -24.30 -23.37 -35.15
N ALA A 23 -24.99 -22.86 -34.12
CA ALA A 23 -25.15 -23.35 -32.76
C ALA A 23 -25.33 -24.87 -32.58
N GLY A 24 -24.53 -25.44 -31.67
CA GLY A 24 -24.81 -26.68 -30.96
C GLY A 24 -24.87 -26.39 -29.45
N ALA A 25 -26.03 -26.60 -28.85
CA ALA A 25 -26.33 -26.33 -27.45
C ALA A 25 -25.56 -27.28 -26.50
N GLY A 26 -24.73 -26.71 -25.62
CA GLY A 26 -24.22 -27.36 -24.42
C GLY A 26 -24.65 -26.57 -23.19
N PRO A 27 -24.85 -27.19 -22.01
CA PRO A 27 -25.18 -26.46 -20.80
C PRO A 27 -23.99 -25.56 -20.43
N THR A 28 -24.13 -24.25 -20.66
CA THR A 28 -23.13 -23.25 -20.31
C THR A 28 -23.07 -23.15 -18.79
N ALA A 29 -22.10 -23.81 -18.17
CA ALA A 29 -21.69 -23.50 -16.81
C ALA A 29 -21.06 -22.10 -16.84
N THR A 30 -21.84 -21.07 -16.53
CA THR A 30 -21.33 -19.72 -16.30
C THR A 30 -20.64 -19.71 -14.93
N THR A 31 -19.40 -20.20 -14.86
CA THR A 31 -18.50 -19.85 -13.76
C THR A 31 -18.08 -18.40 -13.95
N SER A 32 -18.79 -17.49 -13.26
CA SER A 32 -18.33 -16.12 -13.07
C SER A 32 -16.92 -16.16 -12.45
N PRO A 33 -15.95 -15.37 -12.95
CA PRO A 33 -14.66 -15.23 -12.27
C PRO A 33 -14.92 -14.75 -10.83
N PRO A 34 -14.20 -15.27 -9.81
CA PRO A 34 -14.25 -14.66 -8.50
C PRO A 34 -13.78 -13.21 -8.64
N THR A 35 -14.67 -12.26 -8.39
CA THR A 35 -14.30 -10.86 -8.21
C THR A 35 -13.44 -10.82 -6.96
N VAL A 36 -12.12 -10.85 -7.12
CA VAL A 36 -11.20 -10.55 -6.04
C VAL A 36 -11.50 -9.11 -5.62
N MET A 37 -12.26 -8.95 -4.53
CA MET A 37 -12.39 -7.69 -3.83
C MET A 37 -11.02 -7.40 -3.22
N SER A 38 -10.12 -6.84 -4.03
CA SER A 38 -8.90 -6.22 -3.54
C SER A 38 -9.37 -5.01 -2.73
N THR A 39 -9.61 -5.22 -1.45
CA THR A 39 -9.92 -4.14 -0.54
C THR A 39 -8.70 -3.23 -0.57
N PRO A 40 -8.80 -1.97 -1.03
CA PRO A 40 -7.65 -1.10 -1.05
C PRO A 40 -7.12 -1.00 0.38
N LEU A 41 -5.83 -1.27 0.57
CA LEU A 41 -5.16 -1.04 1.84
C LEU A 41 -5.39 0.43 2.20
N LYS A 42 -6.26 0.67 3.18
CA LYS A 42 -6.55 2.00 3.67
C LYS A 42 -5.42 2.37 4.63
N PHE A 43 -4.41 3.05 4.11
CA PHE A 43 -3.43 3.73 4.95
C PHE A 43 -4.07 4.98 5.56
N THR A 44 -3.93 5.15 6.87
CA THR A 44 -4.48 6.30 7.60
C THR A 44 -3.46 7.41 7.78
N CYS A 45 -2.26 7.22 7.25
CA CYS A 45 -1.15 8.17 7.34
C CYS A 45 -0.21 8.00 6.14
N ARG A 46 0.44 9.09 5.80
CA ARG A 46 1.58 9.16 4.89
C ARG A 46 2.80 9.62 5.66
N VAL A 47 3.95 9.00 5.42
CA VAL A 47 5.22 9.34 6.06
C VAL A 47 6.27 9.62 5.00
N THR A 48 6.99 10.71 5.18
CA THR A 48 8.21 11.02 4.41
C THR A 48 9.36 11.10 5.40
N ASP A 49 10.40 10.30 5.18
CA ASP A 49 11.62 10.31 5.98
C ASP A 49 12.78 10.86 5.14
N GLN A 50 13.45 11.87 5.67
CA GLN A 50 14.64 12.48 5.07
C GLN A 50 15.82 12.21 5.98
N VAL A 51 16.69 11.30 5.55
CA VAL A 51 17.89 10.92 6.29
C VAL A 51 19.10 11.67 5.74
N ASN A 52 19.81 12.36 6.62
CA ASN A 52 21.10 12.98 6.35
C ASN A 52 22.15 12.34 7.26
N ALA A 53 23.02 11.50 6.70
CA ALA A 53 24.08 10.82 7.41
C ALA A 53 25.46 11.44 7.11
N TRP A 54 26.36 11.34 8.08
CA TRP A 54 27.75 11.77 8.03
C TRP A 54 28.60 10.82 8.90
N ASP A 55 29.91 10.72 8.68
CA ASP A 55 30.85 9.91 9.49
C ASP A 55 30.24 8.66 10.17
N SER A 56 29.86 8.78 11.45
CA SER A 56 29.19 7.76 12.27
C SER A 56 27.86 8.23 12.85
N GLY A 57 27.34 9.37 12.38
CA GLY A 57 26.12 10.01 12.84
C GLY A 57 25.10 10.19 11.72
N LEU A 58 23.82 10.18 12.07
CA LEU A 58 22.75 10.50 11.14
C LEU A 58 21.69 11.34 11.83
N THR A 59 21.03 12.16 11.03
CA THR A 59 19.80 12.86 11.39
C THR A 59 18.70 12.36 10.49
N SER A 60 17.58 11.95 11.07
CA SER A 60 16.35 11.65 10.35
C SER A 60 15.31 12.71 10.66
N GLN A 61 14.68 13.23 9.62
CA GLN A 61 13.54 14.13 9.71
C GLN A 61 12.32 13.46 9.10
N ILE A 62 11.36 13.11 9.94
CA ILE A 62 10.16 12.38 9.60
C ILE A 62 8.99 13.35 9.59
N THR A 63 8.27 13.42 8.47
CA THR A 63 7.00 14.13 8.38
C THR A 63 5.87 13.13 8.26
N VAL A 64 4.95 13.16 9.22
CA VAL A 64 3.77 12.30 9.26
C VAL A 64 2.55 13.13 8.92
N THR A 65 1.92 12.83 7.79
CA THR A 65 0.64 13.41 7.38
C THR A 65 -0.48 12.44 7.74
N TYR A 66 -1.45 12.91 8.52
CA TYR A 66 -2.60 12.12 8.89
C TYR A 66 -3.69 12.22 7.81
N THR A 67 -4.12 11.08 7.28
CA THR A 67 -5.13 10.99 6.20
C THR A 67 -6.40 10.27 6.66
N GLY A 68 -6.52 9.95 7.96
CA GLY A 68 -7.72 9.34 8.52
C GLY A 68 -8.87 10.33 8.64
N VAL A 69 -10.06 9.83 8.96
CA VAL A 69 -11.31 10.61 8.94
C VAL A 69 -11.60 11.36 10.24
N ALA A 70 -10.93 11.01 11.35
CA ALA A 70 -11.17 11.57 12.67
C ALA A 70 -9.87 12.14 13.25
N PRO A 71 -9.91 13.31 13.92
CA PRO A 71 -8.71 13.91 14.49
C PRO A 71 -8.08 12.98 15.54
N VAL A 72 -6.75 12.99 15.59
CA VAL A 72 -5.97 12.21 16.55
C VAL A 72 -5.62 13.10 17.74
N LYS A 73 -5.90 12.60 18.95
CA LYS A 73 -5.62 13.27 20.23
C LYS A 73 -4.60 12.43 20.98
N GLY A 74 -3.32 12.76 20.80
CA GLY A 74 -2.20 11.94 21.22
C GLY A 74 -1.86 10.88 20.17
N TRP A 75 -0.63 10.94 19.67
CA TRP A 75 -0.16 10.03 18.64
C TRP A 75 1.15 9.35 19.05
N SER A 76 1.29 8.12 18.58
CA SER A 76 2.44 7.26 18.78
C SER A 76 2.80 6.64 17.45
N LEU A 77 4.03 6.91 17.00
CA LEU A 77 4.59 6.38 15.76
C LEU A 77 5.57 5.26 16.11
N VAL A 78 5.28 4.05 15.68
CA VAL A 78 6.15 2.88 15.86
C VAL A 78 6.89 2.61 14.55
N PHE A 79 8.21 2.46 14.64
CA PHE A 79 9.06 2.12 13.52
C PHE A 79 10.27 1.27 13.97
N ALA A 80 10.87 0.52 13.04
CA ALA A 80 12.06 -0.27 13.33
C ALA A 80 13.30 0.42 12.74
N LEU A 81 14.25 0.76 13.61
CA LEU A 81 15.55 1.22 13.18
C LEU A 81 16.38 0.05 12.63
N PRO A 82 17.13 0.29 11.54
CA PRO A 82 18.12 -0.66 11.07
C PRO A 82 19.13 -1.08 12.15
N SER A 83 19.64 -2.31 12.03
CA SER A 83 20.63 -2.83 12.97
C SER A 83 21.89 -1.98 12.97
N GLY A 84 22.38 -1.65 14.16
CA GLY A 84 23.56 -0.79 14.32
C GLY A 84 23.24 0.69 14.38
N GLN A 85 21.96 1.10 14.27
CA GLN A 85 21.53 2.46 14.57
C GLN A 85 21.10 2.61 16.04
N THR A 86 21.46 3.72 16.68
CA THR A 86 21.01 4.07 18.05
C THR A 86 20.72 5.54 18.17
N ILE A 87 19.50 5.91 18.55
CA ILE A 87 19.08 7.30 18.79
C ILE A 87 19.86 7.87 19.98
N THR A 88 20.49 9.01 19.78
CA THR A 88 21.21 9.76 20.82
C THR A 88 20.40 10.94 21.33
N SER A 89 19.62 11.58 20.46
CA SER A 89 18.78 12.74 20.80
C SER A 89 17.62 12.86 19.83
N GLY A 90 16.54 13.53 20.23
CA GLY A 90 15.39 13.77 19.37
C GLY A 90 14.62 15.02 19.74
N TRP A 91 13.80 15.49 18.82
CA TRP A 91 12.94 16.67 19.00
C TRP A 91 11.54 16.42 18.45
N ASN A 92 10.58 17.23 18.92
CA ASN A 92 9.15 17.12 18.60
C ASN A 92 8.50 15.77 18.95
N ALA A 93 9.23 14.82 19.54
CA ALA A 93 8.75 13.55 20.01
C ALA A 93 9.69 13.00 21.09
N VAL A 94 9.16 12.08 21.91
CA VAL A 94 9.92 11.28 22.87
C VAL A 94 10.09 9.88 22.28
N TYR A 95 11.34 9.42 22.17
CA TYR A 95 11.69 8.14 21.54
C TYR A 95 12.05 7.10 22.61
N SER A 96 11.42 5.93 22.56
CA SER A 96 11.77 4.81 23.43
C SER A 96 11.36 3.46 22.81
N PRO A 97 12.20 2.42 22.90
CA PRO A 97 13.64 2.44 23.22
C PRO A 97 14.47 3.22 22.18
N ALA A 98 15.78 3.36 22.39
CA ALA A 98 16.67 4.10 21.47
C ALA A 98 17.17 3.28 20.27
N SER A 99 16.92 1.97 20.23
CA SER A 99 17.35 1.07 19.15
C SER A 99 16.34 -0.05 18.93
N GLY A 100 16.41 -0.72 17.78
CA GLY A 100 15.45 -1.77 17.41
C GLY A 100 14.08 -1.19 17.07
N GLN A 101 13.01 -1.70 17.68
CA GLN A 101 11.67 -1.15 17.50
C GLN A 101 11.49 0.07 18.41
N VAL A 102 11.45 1.25 17.81
CA VAL A 102 11.32 2.54 18.49
C VAL A 102 9.87 3.01 18.43
N THR A 103 9.40 3.54 19.55
CA THR A 103 8.12 4.24 19.65
C THR A 103 8.39 5.73 19.88
N ALA A 104 8.01 6.55 18.91
CA ALA A 104 8.01 8.01 19.03
C ALA A 104 6.64 8.47 19.51
N THR A 105 6.59 9.09 20.69
CA THR A 105 5.36 9.63 21.28
C THR A 105 5.34 11.14 21.14
N ASN A 106 4.18 11.72 20.89
CA ASN A 106 4.01 13.16 20.73
C ASN A 106 4.52 13.97 21.94
N ALA A 107 4.94 15.20 21.67
CA ALA A 107 5.13 16.22 22.67
C ALA A 107 3.77 16.84 23.07
N PRO A 108 3.66 17.53 24.22
CA PRO A 108 2.39 18.10 24.66
C PRO A 108 1.78 19.13 23.70
N TYR A 109 2.62 19.87 22.97
CA TYR A 109 2.19 20.93 22.05
C TYR A 109 1.78 20.43 20.66
N ASN A 110 2.08 19.18 20.31
CA ASN A 110 1.76 18.59 19.00
C ASN A 110 0.95 17.30 19.14
N ALA A 111 0.25 17.12 20.27
CA ALA A 111 -0.59 15.96 20.54
C ALA A 111 -1.79 15.88 19.61
N ASP A 112 -2.35 17.04 19.26
CA ASP A 112 -3.55 17.17 18.44
C ASP A 112 -3.18 17.26 16.95
N VAL A 113 -3.67 16.32 16.15
CA VAL A 113 -3.49 16.31 14.69
C VAL A 113 -4.85 16.13 14.03
N ASP A 114 -5.29 17.17 13.32
CA ASP A 114 -6.54 17.11 12.56
C ASP A 114 -6.39 16.28 11.28
N THR A 115 -7.52 15.93 10.67
CA THR A 115 -7.57 15.28 9.35
C THR A 115 -6.87 16.14 8.29
N GLY A 116 -5.89 15.56 7.59
CA GLY A 116 -5.04 16.29 6.63
C GLY A 116 -3.91 17.08 7.28
N GLY A 117 -3.86 17.13 8.61
CA GLY A 117 -2.77 17.74 9.37
C GLY A 117 -1.47 16.95 9.22
N SER A 118 -0.34 17.63 9.43
CA SER A 118 0.99 17.02 9.40
C SER A 118 1.79 17.39 10.63
N VAL A 119 2.58 16.45 11.12
CA VAL A 119 3.55 16.65 12.19
C VAL A 119 4.94 16.30 11.71
N SER A 120 5.91 17.15 12.03
CA SER A 120 7.31 16.91 11.70
C SER A 120 8.10 16.64 12.96
N ILE A 121 8.72 15.47 12.98
CA ILE A 121 9.57 14.98 14.07
C ILE A 121 10.95 14.68 13.54
N GLY A 122 11.93 14.60 14.43
CA GLY A 122 13.25 14.16 14.01
C GLY A 122 14.08 13.67 15.17
N PHE A 123 15.13 12.95 14.81
CA PHE A 123 16.09 12.41 15.74
C PHE A 123 17.49 12.39 15.15
N GLN A 124 18.46 12.46 16.03
CA GLN A 124 19.86 12.15 15.76
C GLN A 124 20.15 10.75 16.29
N ALA A 125 20.86 9.95 15.48
CA ALA A 125 21.31 8.63 15.84
C ALA A 125 22.78 8.43 15.44
N THR A 126 23.45 7.48 16.09
CA THR A 126 24.72 6.93 15.60
C THR A 126 24.46 5.69 14.76
N HIS A 127 25.37 5.35 13.84
CA HIS A 127 25.29 4.13 13.03
C HIS A 127 26.64 3.41 12.93
N THR A 128 26.62 2.10 12.70
CA THR A 128 27.81 1.27 12.45
C THR A 128 28.03 0.95 10.97
N GLY A 129 27.32 1.61 10.07
CA GLY A 129 27.47 1.48 8.61
C GLY A 129 26.14 1.50 7.85
N ASP A 130 25.03 1.17 8.51
CA ASP A 130 23.68 1.24 7.94
C ASP A 130 23.04 2.59 8.26
N THR A 131 22.79 3.39 7.23
CA THR A 131 22.15 4.71 7.30
C THR A 131 20.76 4.71 6.68
N GLY A 132 20.15 3.53 6.47
CA GLY A 132 18.82 3.39 5.91
C GLY A 132 17.74 4.01 6.78
N ALA A 133 16.65 4.42 6.14
CA ALA A 133 15.41 4.78 6.81
C ALA A 133 14.67 3.52 7.31
N PRO A 134 13.78 3.63 8.32
CA PRO A 134 12.91 2.53 8.73
C PRO A 134 12.06 1.98 7.58
N ALA A 135 11.86 0.65 7.57
CA ALA A 135 11.14 -0.06 6.50
C ALA A 135 9.61 -0.04 6.66
N TYR A 136 9.08 0.36 7.82
CA TYR A 136 7.65 0.55 8.05
C TYR A 136 7.39 1.57 9.16
N PHE A 137 6.23 2.22 9.10
CA PHE A 137 5.73 3.12 10.14
C PHE A 137 4.29 2.75 10.49
N LEU A 138 3.98 2.73 11.79
CA LEU A 138 2.63 2.52 12.30
C LEU A 138 2.24 3.71 13.18
N LEU A 139 1.17 4.42 12.83
CA LEU A 139 0.62 5.51 13.64
C LEU A 139 -0.58 4.99 14.44
N ASN A 140 -0.48 4.96 15.76
CA ASN A 140 -1.50 4.40 16.66
C ASN A 140 -1.96 2.98 16.23
N GLY A 141 -1.03 2.18 15.71
CA GLY A 141 -1.28 0.83 15.21
C GLY A 141 -1.77 0.74 13.76
N SER A 142 -2.03 1.88 13.09
CA SER A 142 -2.44 1.90 11.68
C SER A 142 -1.22 2.06 10.77
N SER A 143 -1.15 1.26 9.70
CA SER A 143 -0.04 1.34 8.75
C SER A 143 -0.03 2.65 7.99
N CYS A 144 1.16 3.24 7.89
CA CYS A 144 1.38 4.41 7.04
C CYS A 144 1.96 4.01 5.69
N MET A 145 1.55 4.72 4.65
CA MET A 145 2.23 4.70 3.37
C MET A 145 3.51 5.53 3.46
N MET A 146 4.61 5.07 2.86
CA MET A 146 5.79 5.90 2.66
C MET A 146 5.69 6.64 1.33
N ASP A 147 6.11 7.91 1.31
CA ASP A 147 6.32 8.67 0.06
C ASP A 147 7.80 8.69 -0.33
#